data_AF-A0A9E5F348-F1
#
_entry.id   AF-A0A9E5F348-F1
#
_cell.length_a   1.000
_cell.length_b   1.000
_cell.length_c   1.000
_cell.angle_alpha   90.00
_cell.angle_beta   90.00
_cell.angle_gamma   90.00
#
_symmetry.space_group_name_H-M   'P 1'
#
loop_
_entity.id
_entity.type
_entity.pdbx_description
1 polymer ?
#
loop_
_entity_poly.entity_id
_entity_poly.type
_entity_poly.pdbx_seq_one_letter_code
_entity_poly.pdbx_strand_id
1 'polypeptide(L)'
;MQTINEPTDYVVVARQLISQPNIASKRWVYEQYDSMVGTANMGTNKCSDAAVVNIKGTSSALVLSVDCNGRYVHANPKVGTMIAVCEAARNIV
;
A
#
# COMPACT_ATOMS: atom_id res chain seq x y z
N MET A 1 -19.53 20.31 -10.53
CA MET A 1 -18.16 19.76 -10.49
C MET A 1 -17.23 20.82 -11.02
N GLN A 2 -16.26 21.27 -10.23
CA GLN A 2 -15.27 22.25 -10.70
C GLN A 2 -14.33 21.53 -11.66
N THR A 3 -14.25 22.01 -12.90
CA THR A 3 -13.33 21.46 -13.90
C THR A 3 -11.91 21.87 -13.52
N ILE A 4 -11.08 20.91 -13.10
CA ILE A 4 -9.67 21.16 -12.81
C ILE A 4 -8.92 21.07 -14.14
N ASN A 5 -8.15 22.11 -14.48
CA ASN A 5 -7.36 22.11 -15.71
C ASN A 5 -6.26 21.05 -15.63
N GLU A 6 -6.08 20.30 -16.71
CA GLU A 6 -5.01 19.29 -16.80
C GLU A 6 -3.63 19.96 -16.80
N PRO A 7 -2.62 19.31 -16.18
CA PRO A 7 -1.25 19.75 -16.29
C PRO A 7 -0.76 19.84 -17.75
N THR A 8 0.00 20.89 -18.06
CA THR A 8 0.63 21.06 -19.38
C THR A 8 1.77 20.08 -19.64
N ASP A 9 2.43 19.56 -18.58
CA ASP A 9 3.52 18.60 -18.67
C ASP A 9 3.37 17.50 -17.60
N TYR A 10 2.99 16.30 -18.04
CA TYR A 10 2.82 15.15 -17.16
C TYR A 10 4.11 14.58 -16.60
N VAL A 11 5.24 14.73 -17.29
CA VAL A 11 6.54 14.21 -16.83
C VAL A 11 7.00 15.00 -15.61
N VAL A 12 6.85 16.32 -15.64
CA VAL A 12 7.19 17.18 -14.51
C VAL A 12 6.32 16.84 -13.29
N VAL A 13 4.99 16.71 -13.48
CA VAL A 13 4.07 16.36 -12.40
C VAL A 13 4.36 14.96 -11.85
N ALA A 14 4.61 13.96 -12.71
CA ALA A 14 4.97 12.62 -12.27
C ALA A 14 6.25 12.62 -11.42
N ARG A 15 7.29 13.37 -11.84
CA ARG A 15 8.53 13.52 -11.06
C ARG A 15 8.28 14.15 -9.70
N GLN A 16 7.38 15.14 -9.63
CA GLN A 16 6.98 15.74 -8.35
C GLN A 16 6.24 14.71 -7.47
N LEU A 17 5.27 13.97 -8.01
CA LEU A 17 4.51 12.98 -7.25
C LEU A 17 5.40 11.88 -6.66
N ILE A 18 6.29 11.28 -7.46
CA ILE A 18 7.17 10.20 -6.98
C ILE A 18 8.20 10.68 -5.94
N SER A 19 8.47 11.98 -5.87
CA SER A 19 9.34 12.57 -4.84
C SER A 19 8.66 12.75 -3.48
N GLN A 20 7.32 12.70 -3.43
CA GLN A 20 6.59 12.89 -2.18
C GLN A 20 6.77 11.69 -1.26
N PRO A 21 7.08 11.87 0.04
CA PRO A 21 7.26 10.76 0.98
C PRO A 21 6.08 9.80 1.07
N ASN A 22 4.86 10.28 0.82
CA ASN A 22 3.65 9.44 0.82
C ASN A 22 3.65 8.42 -0.34
N ILE A 23 4.22 8.76 -1.50
CA ILE A 23 4.25 7.93 -2.72
C ILE A 23 5.59 7.22 -2.91
N ALA A 24 6.69 7.88 -2.51
CA ALA A 24 8.05 7.39 -2.69
C ALA A 24 8.29 6.00 -2.07
N SER A 25 9.37 5.33 -2.51
CA SER A 25 9.73 4.00 -2.03
C SER A 25 9.89 3.95 -0.50
N LYS A 26 9.26 2.96 0.12
CA LYS A 26 9.40 2.67 1.56
C LYS A 26 10.54 1.71 1.88
N ARG A 27 11.42 1.45 0.91
CA ARG A 27 12.56 0.53 1.02
C ARG A 27 13.41 0.75 2.25
N TRP A 28 13.77 2.00 2.50
CA TRP A 28 14.59 2.36 3.66
C TRP A 28 13.94 1.93 4.98
N VAL A 29 12.60 1.85 5.07
CA VAL A 29 11.89 1.43 6.29
C VAL A 29 12.07 -0.06 6.50
N TYR A 30 11.73 -0.88 5.51
CA TYR A 30 11.68 -2.33 5.70
C TYR A 30 13.06 -3.00 5.63
N GLU A 31 14.06 -2.41 4.98
CA GLU A 31 15.44 -2.95 4.96
C GLU A 31 16.12 -2.95 6.32
N GLN A 32 15.59 -2.17 7.27
CA GLN A 32 16.05 -2.18 8.66
C GLN A 32 15.61 -3.43 9.43
N TYR A 33 14.68 -4.22 8.88
CA TYR A 33 14.11 -5.40 9.51
C TYR A 33 14.37 -6.65 8.68
N ASP A 34 14.56 -7.79 9.35
CA ASP A 34 14.69 -9.08 8.68
C ASP A 34 13.31 -9.62 8.30
N SER A 35 13.07 -9.81 7.00
CA SER A 35 11.81 -10.32 6.46
C SER A 35 11.78 -11.84 6.25
N MET A 36 12.88 -12.57 6.49
CA MET A 36 13.03 -13.99 6.16
C MET A 36 13.21 -14.91 7.37
N VAL A 37 13.57 -14.36 8.54
CA VAL A 37 13.76 -15.14 9.76
C VAL A 37 12.52 -15.98 10.09
N GLY A 38 12.76 -17.26 10.35
CA GLY A 38 11.72 -18.23 10.70
C GLY A 38 11.01 -18.89 9.51
N THR A 39 11.44 -18.64 8.27
CA THR A 39 10.94 -19.27 7.02
C THR A 39 9.41 -19.26 6.88
N ALA A 40 8.76 -18.26 7.48
CA ALA A 40 7.31 -18.12 7.46
C ALA A 40 6.86 -17.14 6.37
N ASN A 41 7.73 -16.21 5.94
CA ASN A 41 7.43 -15.35 4.80
C ASN A 41 7.38 -16.18 3.51
N MET A 42 6.26 -16.09 2.79
CA MET A 42 6.07 -16.74 1.48
C MET A 42 6.16 -15.78 0.30
N GLY A 43 6.46 -14.51 0.56
CA GLY A 43 6.72 -13.50 -0.46
C GLY A 43 8.10 -13.65 -1.11
N THR A 44 8.31 -12.95 -2.22
CA THR A 44 9.59 -12.95 -2.96
C THR A 44 10.57 -11.87 -2.47
N ASN A 45 10.24 -11.15 -1.39
CA ASN A 45 10.91 -9.91 -0.96
C ASN A 45 10.98 -8.82 -2.04
N LYS A 46 10.19 -8.95 -3.11
CA LYS A 46 9.92 -7.88 -4.08
C LYS A 46 8.71 -7.07 -3.61
N CYS A 47 8.50 -5.91 -4.23
CA CYS A 47 7.32 -5.09 -3.99
C CYS A 47 6.05 -5.91 -4.27
N SER A 48 5.11 -5.88 -3.32
CA SER A 48 3.82 -6.56 -3.38
C SER A 48 2.80 -5.73 -2.60
N ASP A 49 1.52 -5.84 -2.98
CA ASP A 49 0.43 -5.11 -2.35
C ASP A 49 0.00 -5.71 -1.01
N ALA A 50 0.37 -6.97 -0.72
CA ALA A 50 0.09 -7.64 0.54
C ALA A 50 1.24 -8.56 1.00
N ALA A 51 1.33 -8.77 2.32
CA ALA A 51 2.27 -9.73 2.91
C ALA A 51 1.62 -11.12 3.05
N VAL A 52 2.37 -12.18 2.75
CA VAL A 52 1.89 -13.57 2.84
C VAL A 52 2.75 -14.35 3.83
N VAL A 53 2.12 -14.88 4.88
CA VAL A 53 2.76 -15.58 5.98
C VAL A 53 2.23 -17.01 6.10
N ASN A 54 3.12 -17.99 6.05
CA ASN A 54 2.83 -19.41 6.20
C ASN A 54 2.42 -19.75 7.64
N ILE A 55 1.34 -20.52 7.79
CA ILE A 55 0.95 -21.09 9.09
C ILE A 55 1.55 -22.50 9.18
N LYS A 56 2.66 -22.61 9.92
CA LYS A 56 3.42 -23.87 10.05
C LYS A 56 2.55 -25.02 10.52
N GLY A 57 2.73 -26.19 9.91
CA GLY A 57 1.96 -27.40 10.23
C GLY A 57 0.57 -27.45 9.58
N THR A 58 0.24 -26.50 8.71
CA THR A 58 -1.02 -26.47 7.96
C THR A 58 -0.77 -26.26 6.47
N SER A 59 -1.81 -26.42 5.65
CA SER A 59 -1.82 -26.01 4.24
C SER A 59 -2.36 -24.58 4.05
N SER A 60 -2.42 -23.79 5.11
CA SER A 60 -3.02 -22.45 5.11
C SER A 60 -1.97 -21.35 5.29
N ALA A 61 -2.31 -20.16 4.82
CA ALA A 61 -1.49 -18.96 4.93
C ALA A 61 -2.36 -17.77 5.37
N LEU A 62 -1.73 -16.80 6.01
CA LEU A 62 -2.32 -15.52 6.35
C LEU A 62 -1.85 -14.47 5.34
N VAL A 63 -2.81 -13.72 4.77
CA VAL A 63 -2.53 -12.59 3.88
C VAL A 63 -2.91 -11.30 4.60
N LEU A 64 -2.03 -10.31 4.56
CA LEU A 64 -2.13 -9.08 5.35
C LEU A 64 -1.96 -7.85 4.46
N SER A 65 -2.90 -6.91 4.55
CA SER A 65 -2.78 -5.54 4.02
C SER A 65 -3.25 -4.53 5.07
N VAL A 66 -2.75 -3.30 5.00
CA VAL A 66 -3.18 -2.18 5.86
C VAL A 66 -3.30 -0.93 5.00
N ASP A 67 -4.49 -0.35 4.97
CA ASP A 67 -4.80 0.78 4.10
C ASP A 67 -5.65 1.82 4.81
N CYS A 68 -5.31 3.10 4.63
CA CYS A 68 -6.12 4.23 5.10
C CYS A 68 -5.64 5.54 4.47
N ASN A 69 -6.52 6.23 3.74
CA ASN A 69 -6.27 7.58 3.27
C ASN A 69 -6.84 8.64 4.22
N GLY A 70 -5.98 9.23 5.04
CA GLY A 70 -6.37 10.24 6.03
C GLY A 70 -7.04 11.49 5.45
N ARG A 71 -6.75 11.86 4.18
CA ARG A 71 -7.40 13.02 3.53
C ARG A 71 -8.86 12.73 3.20
N TYR A 72 -9.16 11.52 2.73
CA TYR A 72 -10.54 11.10 2.47
C TYR A 72 -11.33 10.96 3.75
N VAL A 73 -10.74 10.37 4.79
CA VAL A 73 -11.36 10.26 6.11
C VAL A 73 -11.60 11.65 6.73
N HIS A 74 -10.66 12.58 6.60
CA HIS A 74 -10.82 13.94 7.07
C HIS A 74 -11.95 14.68 6.35
N ALA A 75 -12.06 14.52 5.02
CA ALA A 75 -13.11 15.15 4.22
C ALA A 75 -14.51 14.56 4.47
N ASN A 76 -14.60 13.23 4.59
CA ASN A 76 -15.83 12.52 4.91
C ASN A 76 -15.49 11.17 5.59
N PRO A 77 -15.65 11.05 6.93
CA PRO A 77 -15.25 9.85 7.65
C PRO A 77 -15.94 8.57 7.17
N LYS A 78 -17.22 8.65 6.81
CA LYS A 78 -17.98 7.48 6.34
C LYS A 78 -17.44 6.99 5.00
N VAL A 79 -17.36 7.88 4.01
CA VAL A 79 -16.88 7.53 2.66
C VAL A 79 -15.39 7.16 2.68
N GLY A 80 -14.57 7.91 3.41
CA GLY A 80 -13.14 7.63 3.56
C GLY A 80 -12.87 6.26 4.18
N THR A 81 -13.63 5.87 5.21
CA THR A 81 -13.50 4.54 5.82
C THR A 81 -13.97 3.43 4.87
N MET A 82 -15.05 3.66 4.11
CA MET A 82 -15.47 2.72 3.06
C MET A 82 -14.38 2.51 2.02
N ILE A 83 -13.72 3.59 1.56
CA ILE A 83 -12.61 3.51 0.61
C ILE A 83 -11.45 2.69 1.19
N ALA A 84 -11.08 2.92 2.46
CA ALA A 84 -10.01 2.18 3.13
C ALA A 84 -10.28 0.67 3.17
N VAL A 85 -11.50 0.26 3.52
CA VAL A 85 -11.90 -1.17 3.50
C VAL A 85 -11.83 -1.74 2.08
N CYS A 86 -12.32 -1.00 1.08
CA CYS A 86 -12.24 -1.43 -0.31
C CYS A 86 -10.80 -1.53 -0.83
N GLU A 87 -9.89 -0.66 -0.39
CA GLU A 87 -8.47 -0.70 -0.75
C GLU A 87 -7.77 -1.92 -0.16
N ALA A 88 -7.94 -2.15 1.15
CA ALA A 88 -7.40 -3.33 1.82
C ALA A 88 -7.91 -4.64 1.22
N ALA A 89 -9.19 -4.70 0.83
CA ALA A 89 -9.73 -5.87 0.14
C ALA A 89 -9.11 -6.06 -1.26
N ARG A 90 -8.86 -5.00 -2.02
CA ARG A 90 -8.25 -5.09 -3.36
C ARG A 90 -6.79 -5.53 -3.33
N ASN A 91 -6.01 -5.12 -2.33
CA ASN A 91 -4.61 -5.50 -2.22
C ASN A 91 -4.41 -7.00 -1.97
N ILE A 92 -5.43 -7.70 -1.45
CA ILE A 92 -5.39 -9.13 -1.14
C ILE A 92 -5.85 -10.02 -2.32
N VAL A 93 -6.65 -9.48 -3.26
CA VAL A 93 -7.33 -10.23 -4.34
C VAL A 93 -6.44 -10.43 -5.56
#